data_AF-A0AB74N3A1-F1
#
_entry.id   AF-A0AB74N3A1-F1
#
_cell.length_a   1.000
_cell.length_b   1.000
_cell.length_c   1.000
_cell.angle_alpha   90.00
_cell.angle_beta   90.00
_cell.angle_gamma   90.00
#
_symmetry.space_group_name_H-M   'P 1'
#
loop_
_entity.id
_entity.type
_entity.pdbx_description
1 polymer ?
#
loop_
_entity_poly.entity_id
_entity_poly.type
_entity_poly.pdbx_seq_one_letter_code
_entity_poly.pdbx_strand_id
1 'polypeptide(L)'
;MANASCFTEREYNELVLKSLPDSNDDYYDKYPYGVIHNMASCSESNELSHLVCSDLKLKKSLLLLSIGEIYAYENAMHTPVADYSTYNNDFKDWLNNLVKAEKSKDIALRKLCYVIRNRLSDDFGGDFSYTPNVYEVIFSKSNPNGVVVDSLSSRFYLGKSCDASNSIKEKGRWYKDKDQFVVELGDSKYRFNYDEKVFSLHCEMP
;
A
#
# COMPACT_ATOMS: atom_id res chain seq x y z
N MET A 1 5.27 -23.23 2.15
CA MET A 1 5.26 -21.79 2.52
C MET A 1 5.58 -21.02 1.25
N ALA A 2 4.59 -20.37 0.65
CA ALA A 2 4.84 -19.55 -0.53
C ALA A 2 5.65 -18.32 -0.10
N ASN A 3 6.75 -18.03 -0.80
CA ASN A 3 7.52 -16.80 -0.60
C ASN A 3 6.58 -15.61 -0.78
N ALA A 4 6.53 -14.75 0.22
CA ALA A 4 5.60 -13.64 0.34
C ALA A 4 6.12 -12.45 -0.48
N SER A 5 6.05 -12.54 -1.81
CA SER A 5 6.46 -11.45 -2.70
C SER A 5 5.25 -10.58 -3.08
N CYS A 6 5.40 -9.26 -2.98
CA CYS A 6 4.40 -8.30 -3.48
C CYS A 6 4.26 -8.32 -5.02
N PHE A 7 5.28 -8.85 -5.68
CA PHE A 7 5.38 -8.92 -7.14
C PHE A 7 5.41 -10.38 -7.57
N THR A 8 4.85 -10.66 -8.75
CA THR A 8 5.12 -11.93 -9.44
C THR A 8 6.63 -12.04 -9.70
N GLU A 9 7.13 -13.26 -9.94
CA GLU A 9 8.56 -13.44 -10.21
C GLU A 9 9.06 -12.63 -11.40
N ARG A 10 8.24 -12.54 -12.46
CA ARG A 10 8.53 -11.71 -13.62
C ARG A 10 8.59 -10.23 -13.26
N GLU A 11 7.56 -9.69 -12.62
CA GLU A 11 7.52 -8.27 -12.20
C GLU A 11 8.70 -7.95 -11.28
N TYR A 12 9.03 -8.84 -10.34
CA TYR A 12 10.16 -8.64 -9.44
C TYR A 12 11.48 -8.52 -10.20
N ASN A 13 11.72 -9.41 -11.17
CA ASN A 13 12.94 -9.38 -11.96
C ASN A 13 12.99 -8.17 -12.92
N GLU A 14 11.87 -7.82 -13.53
CA GLU A 14 11.80 -6.75 -14.54
C GLU A 14 11.72 -5.34 -13.94
N LEU A 15 11.11 -5.19 -12.77
CA LEU A 15 10.86 -3.89 -12.13
C LEU A 15 11.77 -3.67 -10.92
N VAL A 16 11.81 -4.62 -9.98
CA VAL A 16 12.50 -4.41 -8.70
C VAL A 16 14.01 -4.58 -8.86
N LEU A 17 14.47 -5.71 -9.39
CA LEU A 17 15.90 -5.99 -9.51
C LEU A 17 16.61 -5.07 -10.51
N LYS A 18 15.96 -4.74 -11.63
CA LYS A 18 16.55 -3.81 -12.63
C LYS A 18 16.73 -2.40 -12.10
N SER A 19 15.86 -1.94 -11.19
CA SER A 19 15.95 -0.62 -10.56
C SER A 19 16.96 -0.58 -9.40
N LEU A 20 17.45 -1.73 -8.94
CA LEU A 20 18.39 -1.87 -7.84
C LEU A 20 19.64 -2.68 -8.23
N PRO A 21 20.36 -2.34 -9.32
CA PRO A 21 21.52 -3.10 -9.75
C PRO A 21 22.64 -3.00 -8.71
N ASP A 22 23.09 -4.15 -8.22
CA ASP A 22 24.12 -4.30 -7.18
C ASP A 22 23.81 -3.57 -5.86
N SER A 23 22.52 -3.34 -5.53
CA SER A 23 22.16 -2.87 -4.19
C SER A 23 22.47 -3.95 -3.16
N ASN A 24 22.91 -3.53 -1.97
CA ASN A 24 22.68 -4.39 -0.81
C ASN A 24 21.19 -4.28 -0.39
N ASP A 25 20.74 -5.11 0.55
CA ASP A 25 19.33 -5.14 0.92
C ASP A 25 18.93 -4.06 1.93
N ASP A 26 19.92 -3.42 2.55
CA ASP A 26 19.76 -2.48 3.66
C ASP A 26 19.82 -1.01 3.22
N TYR A 27 20.51 -0.71 2.13
CA TYR A 27 20.69 0.63 1.59
C TYR A 27 21.04 0.63 0.10
N TYR A 28 20.92 1.80 -0.51
CA TYR A 28 21.33 2.09 -1.88
C TYR A 28 22.29 3.29 -1.89
N ASP A 29 23.56 3.04 -2.25
CA ASP A 29 24.67 4.01 -2.22
C ASP A 29 25.03 4.57 -3.60
N LYS A 30 24.37 4.09 -4.67
CA LYS A 30 24.54 4.59 -6.04
C LYS A 30 23.62 5.77 -6.37
N TYR A 31 22.83 6.26 -5.42
CA TYR A 31 22.00 7.44 -5.64
C TYR A 31 22.90 8.68 -5.73
N PRO A 32 22.73 9.58 -6.72
CA PRO A 32 23.68 10.64 -7.00
C PRO A 32 23.99 11.60 -5.83
N TYR A 33 23.06 11.73 -4.90
CA TYR A 33 23.10 12.76 -3.86
C TYR A 33 23.31 12.22 -2.44
N GLY A 34 23.29 10.90 -2.22
CA GLY A 34 23.44 10.33 -0.89
C GLY A 34 23.12 8.84 -0.80
N VAL A 35 23.23 8.29 0.41
CA VAL A 35 22.87 6.90 0.71
C VAL A 35 21.44 6.85 1.19
N ILE A 36 20.59 6.09 0.48
CA ILE A 36 19.19 5.88 0.85
C ILE A 36 19.08 4.58 1.62
N HIS A 37 18.61 4.64 2.87
CA HIS A 37 18.43 3.46 3.71
C HIS A 37 17.04 2.86 3.52
N ASN A 38 16.94 1.54 3.69
CA ASN A 38 15.68 0.84 3.74
C ASN A 38 14.86 1.30 4.95
N MET A 39 13.57 1.59 4.74
CA MET A 39 12.64 1.91 5.84
C MET A 39 12.52 0.78 6.88
N ALA A 40 12.74 -0.49 6.49
CA ALA A 40 12.86 -1.58 7.45
C ALA A 40 14.34 -1.87 7.76
N SER A 41 14.70 -1.80 9.04
CA SER A 41 16.03 -2.14 9.54
C SER A 41 16.00 -3.45 10.31
N CYS A 42 16.73 -4.47 9.86
CA CYS A 42 16.69 -5.80 10.47
C CYS A 42 17.38 -5.88 11.84
N SER A 43 18.04 -4.80 12.28
CA SER A 43 18.50 -4.65 13.66
C SER A 43 17.42 -4.13 14.61
N GLU A 44 16.31 -3.59 14.08
CA GLU A 44 15.18 -3.10 14.87
C GLU A 44 14.15 -4.21 15.12
N SER A 45 13.49 -4.14 16.29
CA SER A 45 12.48 -5.12 16.71
C SER A 45 11.04 -4.64 16.51
N ASN A 46 10.80 -3.74 15.56
CA ASN A 46 9.46 -3.24 15.24
C ASN A 46 8.71 -4.17 14.29
N GLU A 47 7.39 -4.00 14.22
CA GLU A 47 6.49 -4.90 13.50
C GLU A 47 6.76 -4.91 11.97
N LEU A 48 7.11 -3.76 11.39
CA LEU A 48 7.51 -3.67 9.98
C LEU A 48 8.77 -4.50 9.71
N SER A 49 9.80 -4.34 10.54
CA SER A 49 11.08 -5.04 10.35
C SER A 49 10.92 -6.54 10.54
N HIS A 50 10.14 -7.00 11.53
CA HIS A 50 9.80 -8.42 11.70
C HIS A 50 9.08 -9.01 10.49
N LEU A 51 8.20 -8.25 9.84
CA LEU A 51 7.48 -8.71 8.66
C LEU A 51 8.40 -8.81 7.43
N VAL A 52 9.24 -7.80 7.23
CA VAL A 52 10.02 -7.60 6.00
C VAL A 52 11.32 -8.39 5.99
N CYS A 53 12.07 -8.41 7.10
CA CYS A 53 13.44 -8.92 7.13
C CYS A 53 13.58 -10.43 6.91
N SER A 54 12.48 -11.19 7.03
CA SER A 54 12.48 -12.62 6.71
C SER A 54 12.32 -12.94 5.22
N ASP A 55 11.99 -11.95 4.37
CA ASP A 55 11.77 -12.13 2.94
C ASP A 55 12.62 -11.15 2.13
N LEU A 56 13.62 -11.68 1.44
CA LEU A 56 14.55 -10.90 0.63
C LEU A 56 13.86 -10.10 -0.48
N LYS A 57 12.82 -10.66 -1.11
CA LYS A 57 12.09 -9.98 -2.18
C LYS A 57 11.32 -8.79 -1.62
N LEU A 58 10.62 -9.01 -0.50
CA LEU A 58 9.90 -7.94 0.19
C LEU A 58 10.85 -6.83 0.68
N LYS A 59 12.01 -7.21 1.22
CA LYS A 59 13.04 -6.27 1.67
C LYS A 59 13.56 -5.39 0.53
N LYS A 60 13.88 -5.99 -0.63
CA LYS A 60 14.29 -5.22 -1.83
C LYS A 60 13.16 -4.34 -2.37
N SER A 61 11.92 -4.83 -2.37
CA SER A 61 10.76 -4.01 -2.77
C SER A 61 10.56 -2.80 -1.86
N LEU A 62 10.80 -2.93 -0.56
CA LEU A 62 10.71 -1.82 0.38
C LEU A 62 11.90 -0.85 0.25
N LEU A 63 13.10 -1.34 -0.07
CA LEU A 63 14.23 -0.47 -0.43
C LEU A 63 13.91 0.35 -1.67
N LEU A 64 13.35 -0.27 -2.71
CA LEU A 64 12.93 0.45 -3.91
C LEU A 64 11.88 1.51 -3.60
N LEU A 65 10.91 1.21 -2.71
CA LEU A 65 9.95 2.22 -2.24
C LEU A 65 10.65 3.37 -1.51
N SER A 66 11.65 3.09 -0.69
CA SER A 66 12.44 4.12 0.01
C SER A 66 13.12 5.08 -0.97
N ILE A 67 13.56 4.56 -2.14
CA ILE A 67 14.11 5.36 -3.23
C ILE A 67 13.01 6.12 -3.97
N GLY A 68 11.87 5.47 -4.24
CA GLY A 68 10.71 6.06 -4.93
C GLY A 68 10.22 7.34 -4.27
N GLU A 69 10.03 7.32 -2.95
CA GLU A 69 9.53 8.48 -2.20
C GLU A 69 10.48 9.69 -2.27
N ILE A 70 11.79 9.45 -2.23
CA ILE A 70 12.81 10.50 -2.40
C ILE A 70 12.82 10.99 -3.85
N TYR A 71 12.83 10.08 -4.82
CA TYR A 71 12.81 10.41 -6.24
C TYR A 71 11.59 11.27 -6.61
N ALA A 72 10.40 10.89 -6.16
CA ALA A 72 9.16 11.60 -6.44
C ALA A 72 9.19 13.02 -5.87
N TYR A 73 9.67 13.17 -4.62
CA TYR A 73 9.85 14.48 -4.00
C TYR A 73 10.83 15.35 -4.77
N GLU A 74 12.04 14.84 -5.05
CA GLU A 74 13.08 15.62 -5.73
C GLU A 74 12.67 16.01 -7.15
N ASN A 75 11.94 15.13 -7.84
CA ASN A 75 11.39 15.42 -9.15
C ASN A 75 10.31 16.51 -9.10
N ALA A 76 9.45 16.50 -8.08
CA ALA A 76 8.40 17.50 -7.89
C ALA A 76 8.95 18.86 -7.42
N MET A 77 9.95 18.85 -6.54
CA MET A 77 10.51 20.05 -5.91
C MET A 77 11.73 20.60 -6.64
N HIS A 78 12.29 19.84 -7.58
CA HIS A 78 13.55 20.12 -8.28
C HIS A 78 14.72 20.45 -7.33
N THR A 79 14.70 19.88 -6.13
CA THR A 79 15.69 20.12 -5.08
C THR A 79 15.98 18.81 -4.33
N PRO A 80 17.27 18.51 -4.04
CA PRO A 80 17.65 17.38 -3.20
C PRO A 80 16.99 17.42 -1.82
N VAL A 81 16.67 16.26 -1.25
CA VAL A 81 16.26 16.22 0.16
C VAL A 81 17.41 16.64 1.07
N ALA A 82 17.09 17.24 2.21
CA ALA A 82 18.11 17.74 3.14
C ALA A 82 18.88 16.60 3.84
N ASP A 83 18.21 15.49 4.16
CA ASP A 83 18.80 14.33 4.82
C ASP A 83 18.15 13.02 4.34
N TYR A 84 18.87 12.29 3.47
CA TYR A 84 18.45 11.01 2.90
C TYR A 84 18.28 9.89 3.95
N SER A 85 18.95 10.01 5.11
CA SER A 85 18.92 8.96 6.13
C SER A 85 17.64 8.98 6.97
N THR A 86 17.00 10.15 7.10
CA THR A 86 15.80 10.33 7.93
C THR A 86 14.56 10.74 7.15
N TYR A 87 14.68 11.10 5.87
CA TYR A 87 13.57 11.60 5.05
C TYR A 87 12.31 10.71 5.14
N ASN A 88 12.50 9.39 5.08
CA ASN A 88 11.40 8.43 5.08
C ASN A 88 10.89 8.05 6.49
N ASN A 89 11.34 8.69 7.58
CA ASN A 89 10.97 8.27 8.94
C ASN A 89 9.46 8.34 9.22
N ASP A 90 8.80 9.42 8.80
CA ASP A 90 7.35 9.56 9.01
C ASP A 90 6.57 8.49 8.25
N PHE A 91 7.02 8.15 7.03
CA PHE A 91 6.38 7.11 6.24
C PHE A 91 6.67 5.71 6.79
N LYS A 92 7.90 5.45 7.25
CA LYS A 92 8.27 4.25 7.99
C LYS A 92 7.38 4.05 9.21
N ASP A 93 7.17 5.09 10.01
CA ASP A 93 6.33 5.03 11.21
C ASP A 93 4.86 4.73 10.85
N TRP A 94 4.36 5.34 9.77
CA TRP A 94 3.04 5.05 9.24
C TRP A 94 2.91 3.58 8.79
N LEU A 95 3.89 3.05 8.04
CA LEU A 95 3.93 1.65 7.61
C LEU A 95 4.00 0.69 8.81
N ASN A 96 4.79 1.01 9.82
CA ASN A 96 4.88 0.21 11.03
C ASN A 96 3.54 0.15 11.77
N ASN A 97 2.85 1.29 11.89
CA ASN A 97 1.53 1.36 12.52
C ASN A 97 0.47 0.61 11.70
N LEU A 98 0.53 0.67 10.37
CA LEU A 98 -0.34 -0.11 9.49
C LEU A 98 -0.17 -1.61 9.74
N VAL A 99 1.07 -2.11 9.74
CA VAL A 99 1.38 -3.53 9.99
C VAL A 99 0.95 -3.94 11.40
N LYS A 100 1.26 -3.10 12.40
CA LYS A 100 0.94 -3.35 13.81
C LYS A 100 -0.56 -3.44 14.12
N ALA A 101 -1.38 -2.71 13.38
CA ALA A 101 -2.82 -2.71 13.57
C ALA A 101 -3.49 -4.03 13.16
N GLU A 102 -2.81 -4.84 12.33
CA GLU A 102 -3.37 -6.06 11.78
C GLU A 102 -3.12 -7.28 12.67
N LYS A 103 -4.20 -8.01 12.99
CA LYS A 103 -4.13 -9.23 13.81
C LYS A 103 -3.50 -10.42 13.07
N SER A 104 -3.52 -10.40 11.73
CA SER A 104 -3.03 -11.48 10.89
C SER A 104 -1.83 -11.03 10.08
N LYS A 105 -0.76 -11.84 10.11
CA LYS A 105 0.44 -11.62 9.30
C LYS A 105 0.11 -11.55 7.80
N ASP A 106 -0.82 -12.38 7.34
CA ASP A 106 -1.22 -12.40 5.93
C ASP A 106 -1.94 -11.10 5.53
N ILE A 107 -2.81 -10.57 6.40
CA ILE A 107 -3.48 -9.29 6.14
C ILE A 107 -2.46 -8.14 6.14
N ALA A 108 -1.55 -8.13 7.12
CA ALA A 108 -0.48 -7.13 7.20
C ALA A 108 0.39 -7.13 5.94
N LEU A 109 0.78 -8.31 5.47
CA LEU A 109 1.57 -8.49 4.24
C LEU A 109 0.81 -7.97 3.02
N ARG A 110 -0.47 -8.33 2.85
CA ARG A 110 -1.25 -7.86 1.69
C ARG A 110 -1.40 -6.35 1.69
N LYS A 111 -1.69 -5.72 2.84
CA LYS A 111 -1.79 -4.26 2.95
C LYS A 111 -0.44 -3.58 2.68
N LEU A 112 0.65 -4.11 3.22
CA LEU A 112 2.00 -3.61 2.92
C LEU A 112 2.32 -3.71 1.42
N CYS A 113 2.04 -4.86 0.80
CA CYS A 113 2.24 -5.03 -0.64
C CYS A 113 1.35 -4.12 -1.48
N TYR A 114 0.12 -3.89 -1.05
CA TYR A 114 -0.79 -2.95 -1.71
C TYR A 114 -0.24 -1.52 -1.67
N VAL A 115 0.31 -1.08 -0.52
CA VAL A 115 0.98 0.23 -0.40
C VAL A 115 2.22 0.29 -1.29
N ILE A 116 3.12 -0.69 -1.20
CA ILE A 116 4.35 -0.74 -2.00
C ILE A 116 4.03 -0.61 -3.49
N ARG A 117 3.06 -1.38 -4.00
CA ARG A 117 2.68 -1.35 -5.41
C ARG A 117 2.02 -0.02 -5.81
N ASN A 118 1.12 0.53 -5.01
CA ASN A 118 0.49 1.82 -5.32
C ASN A 118 1.52 2.95 -5.35
N ARG A 119 2.34 3.07 -4.30
CA ARG A 119 3.33 4.14 -4.20
C ARG A 119 4.39 4.07 -5.29
N LEU A 120 4.92 2.89 -5.58
CA LEU A 120 5.84 2.73 -6.71
C LEU A 120 5.20 3.08 -8.06
N SER A 121 3.89 2.84 -8.20
CA SER A 121 3.12 3.28 -9.38
C SER A 121 3.05 4.80 -9.47
N ASP A 122 2.76 5.47 -8.36
CA ASP A 122 2.67 6.93 -8.28
C ASP A 122 4.03 7.59 -8.48
N ASP A 123 5.09 7.03 -7.88
CA ASP A 123 6.43 7.60 -7.86
C ASP A 123 7.17 7.45 -9.19
N PHE A 124 7.07 6.29 -9.84
CA PHE A 124 7.80 5.99 -11.07
C PHE A 124 6.92 5.98 -12.32
N GLY A 125 5.62 5.73 -12.20
CA GLY A 125 4.72 5.57 -13.35
C GLY A 125 5.17 4.47 -14.32
N GLY A 126 4.68 4.55 -15.56
CA GLY A 126 5.13 3.71 -16.67
C GLY A 126 5.04 2.20 -16.38
N ASP A 127 6.19 1.54 -16.36
CA ASP A 127 6.31 0.09 -16.14
C ASP A 127 5.86 -0.35 -14.74
N PHE A 128 5.74 0.57 -13.78
CA PHE A 128 5.18 0.32 -12.44
C PHE A 128 3.66 0.52 -12.35
N SER A 129 2.97 0.74 -13.48
CA SER A 129 1.50 0.90 -13.50
C SER A 129 0.78 -0.23 -12.74
N TYR A 130 -0.03 0.14 -11.76
CA TYR A 130 -0.72 -0.80 -10.90
C TYR A 130 -2.20 -0.43 -10.74
N THR A 131 -3.05 -1.30 -11.27
CA THR A 131 -4.49 -1.29 -11.01
C THR A 131 -4.87 -2.58 -10.31
N PRO A 132 -5.30 -2.53 -9.03
CA PRO A 132 -5.66 -3.72 -8.29
C PRO A 132 -6.98 -4.33 -8.78
N ASN A 133 -7.02 -5.65 -8.91
CA ASN A 133 -8.29 -6.39 -9.08
C ASN A 133 -9.11 -6.41 -7.79
N VAL A 134 -8.43 -6.37 -6.65
CA VAL A 134 -9.02 -6.30 -5.31
C VAL A 134 -8.26 -5.25 -4.50
N TYR A 135 -8.99 -4.26 -4.02
CA TYR A 135 -8.49 -3.15 -3.24
C TYR A 135 -8.36 -3.54 -1.76
N GLU A 136 -7.35 -2.97 -1.09
CA GLU A 136 -7.23 -3.06 0.36
C GLU A 136 -7.89 -1.87 1.04
N VAL A 137 -8.49 -2.13 2.20
CA VAL A 137 -8.95 -1.09 3.12
C VAL A 137 -7.77 -0.70 4.00
N ILE A 138 -7.13 0.43 3.69
CA ILE A 138 -6.02 0.94 4.49
C ILE A 138 -6.52 1.56 5.78
N PHE A 139 -7.65 2.26 5.71
CA PHE A 139 -8.31 2.81 6.88
C PHE A 139 -9.82 2.74 6.73
N SER A 140 -10.52 2.48 7.84
CA SER A 140 -11.97 2.50 7.90
C SER A 140 -12.46 3.23 9.16
N LYS A 141 -13.55 3.97 9.05
CA LYS A 141 -14.18 4.69 10.17
C LYS A 141 -15.69 4.65 10.10
N SER A 142 -16.32 4.09 11.13
CA SER A 142 -17.78 4.10 11.30
C SER A 142 -18.29 5.45 11.76
N ASN A 143 -19.51 5.80 11.35
CA ASN A 143 -20.28 6.93 11.83
C ASN A 143 -21.78 6.54 11.90
N PRO A 144 -22.69 7.40 12.38
CA PRO A 144 -24.11 7.07 12.49
C PRO A 144 -24.78 6.64 11.19
N ASN A 145 -24.27 7.09 10.03
CA ASN A 145 -24.86 6.87 8.72
C ASN A 145 -24.24 5.66 7.97
N GLY A 146 -23.07 5.17 8.40
CA GLY A 146 -22.37 4.12 7.68
C GLY A 146 -20.88 4.04 8.01
N VAL A 147 -20.06 3.67 7.02
CA VAL A 147 -18.60 3.51 7.14
C VAL A 147 -17.89 4.27 6.02
N VAL A 148 -16.83 4.98 6.38
CA VAL A 148 -15.90 5.58 5.42
C VAL A 148 -14.72 4.64 5.27
N VAL A 149 -14.37 4.32 4.02
CA VAL A 149 -13.26 3.45 3.62
C VAL A 149 -12.25 4.27 2.83
N ASP A 150 -10.97 4.11 3.14
CA ASP A 150 -9.85 4.74 2.45
C ASP A 150 -8.92 3.65 1.90
N SER A 151 -8.63 3.71 0.60
CA SER A 151 -7.80 2.75 -0.13
C SER A 151 -6.54 3.38 -0.74
N LEU A 152 -5.99 4.43 -0.12
CA LEU A 152 -4.89 5.29 -0.62
C LEU A 152 -5.32 6.20 -1.77
N SER A 153 -5.74 5.59 -2.88
CA SER A 153 -6.08 6.30 -4.12
C SER A 153 -7.47 6.92 -4.10
N SER A 154 -8.35 6.45 -3.21
CA SER A 154 -9.73 6.89 -3.17
C SER A 154 -10.37 6.66 -1.80
N ARG A 155 -11.38 7.48 -1.51
CA ARG A 155 -12.21 7.35 -0.32
C ARG A 155 -13.65 7.09 -0.74
N PHE A 156 -14.25 6.10 -0.08
CA PHE A 156 -15.59 5.63 -0.31
C PHE A 156 -16.44 5.81 0.95
N TYR A 157 -17.68 6.21 0.77
CA TYR A 157 -18.67 6.39 1.82
C TYR A 157 -19.76 5.34 1.60
N LEU A 158 -19.88 4.41 2.54
CA LEU A 158 -20.78 3.26 2.46
C LEU A 158 -21.91 3.44 3.47
N GLY A 159 -23.11 3.73 2.97
CA GLY A 159 -24.29 4.00 3.80
C GLY A 159 -24.96 2.73 4.31
N LYS A 160 -25.65 2.83 5.45
CA LYS A 160 -26.48 1.75 6.02
C LYS A 160 -27.62 1.32 5.09
N SER A 161 -28.06 2.21 4.21
CA SER A 161 -29.06 1.97 3.16
C SER A 161 -28.47 1.32 1.90
N CYS A 162 -27.24 0.84 1.96
CA CYS A 162 -26.51 0.21 0.85
C CYS A 162 -26.22 1.16 -0.31
N ASP A 163 -26.41 2.46 -0.11
CA ASP A 163 -25.92 3.53 -0.99
C ASP A 163 -24.42 3.72 -0.81
N ALA A 164 -23.74 4.03 -1.91
CA ALA A 164 -22.32 4.32 -1.90
C ALA A 164 -22.02 5.65 -2.59
N SER A 165 -20.94 6.30 -2.17
CA SER A 165 -20.35 7.41 -2.91
C SER A 165 -18.84 7.48 -2.76
N ASN A 166 -18.16 8.22 -3.62
CA ASN A 166 -16.72 8.50 -3.51
C ASN A 166 -16.45 9.98 -3.21
N SER A 167 -15.17 10.35 -3.08
CA SER A 167 -14.72 11.73 -2.83
C SER A 167 -15.23 12.76 -3.84
N ILE A 168 -15.52 12.37 -5.09
CA ILE A 168 -16.05 13.25 -6.13
C ILE A 168 -17.59 13.25 -6.21
N LYS A 169 -18.26 12.65 -5.22
CA LYS A 169 -19.73 12.57 -5.08
C LYS A 169 -20.42 11.77 -6.19
N GLU A 170 -19.69 10.90 -6.87
CA GLU A 170 -20.32 9.86 -7.68
C GLU A 170 -21.12 8.95 -6.76
N LYS A 171 -22.30 8.54 -7.20
CA LYS A 171 -23.23 7.75 -6.40
C LYS A 171 -23.39 6.36 -6.98
N GLY A 172 -23.72 5.42 -6.12
CA GLY A 172 -24.15 4.11 -6.52
C GLY A 172 -24.52 3.28 -5.30
N ARG A 173 -24.06 2.04 -5.27
CA ARG A 173 -24.44 1.08 -4.23
C ARG A 173 -23.24 0.24 -3.80
N TRP A 174 -23.36 -0.36 -2.63
CA TRP A 174 -22.40 -1.35 -2.17
C TRP A 174 -23.11 -2.56 -1.56
N TYR A 175 -22.45 -3.70 -1.60
CA TYR A 175 -22.96 -4.95 -1.03
C TYR A 175 -21.81 -5.89 -0.68
N LYS A 176 -22.07 -6.82 0.24
CA LYS A 176 -21.17 -7.92 0.55
C LYS A 176 -21.24 -8.99 -0.53
N ASP A 177 -20.10 -9.58 -0.82
CA ASP A 177 -19.95 -10.73 -1.70
C ASP A 177 -18.94 -11.69 -1.04
N LYS A 178 -19.47 -12.69 -0.33
CA LYS A 178 -18.69 -13.67 0.46
C LYS A 178 -17.81 -12.98 1.50
N ASP A 179 -16.49 -13.12 1.39
CA ASP A 179 -15.45 -12.55 2.24
C ASP A 179 -14.96 -11.17 1.76
N GLN A 180 -15.65 -10.59 0.78
CA GLN A 180 -15.33 -9.30 0.18
C GLN A 180 -16.56 -8.39 0.17
N PHE A 181 -16.35 -7.13 -0.16
CA PHE A 181 -17.44 -6.22 -0.49
C PHE A 181 -17.17 -5.52 -1.81
N VAL A 182 -18.25 -5.12 -2.45
CA VAL A 182 -18.25 -4.51 -3.78
C VAL A 182 -18.88 -3.14 -3.68
N VAL A 183 -18.25 -2.17 -4.33
CA VAL A 183 -18.78 -0.82 -4.52
C VAL A 183 -18.97 -0.59 -6.01
N GLU A 184 -20.21 -0.32 -6.42
CA GLU A 184 -20.60 0.01 -7.79
C GLU A 184 -20.92 1.50 -7.85
N LEU A 185 -20.18 2.26 -8.66
CA LEU A 185 -20.37 3.69 -8.88
C LEU A 185 -20.42 3.94 -10.39
N GLY A 186 -21.59 4.36 -10.90
CA GLY A 186 -21.79 4.44 -12.36
C GLY A 186 -21.48 3.10 -13.04
N ASP A 187 -20.55 3.13 -14.00
CA ASP A 187 -20.05 1.94 -14.71
C ASP A 187 -18.84 1.29 -14.02
N SER A 188 -18.31 1.90 -12.96
CA SER A 188 -17.13 1.43 -12.23
C SER A 188 -17.51 0.44 -11.14
N LYS A 189 -16.71 -0.63 -11.02
CA LYS A 189 -16.88 -1.67 -10.00
C LYS A 189 -15.58 -1.88 -9.26
N TYR A 190 -15.62 -1.64 -7.95
CA TYR A 190 -14.49 -1.80 -7.04
C TYR A 190 -14.76 -2.96 -6.10
N ARG A 191 -13.81 -3.88 -5.99
CA ARG A 191 -13.89 -5.03 -5.09
C ARG A 191 -12.87 -4.84 -3.99
N PHE A 192 -13.28 -4.97 -2.74
CA PHE A 192 -12.44 -4.76 -1.58
C PHE A 192 -12.36 -6.02 -0.74
N ASN A 193 -11.22 -6.21 -0.10
CA ASN A 193 -11.07 -7.22 0.93
C ASN A 193 -11.92 -6.91 2.17
N TYR A 194 -12.15 -7.94 2.97
CA TYR A 194 -12.86 -7.84 4.25
C TYR A 194 -12.38 -6.67 5.12
N ASP A 195 -13.35 -5.93 5.66
CA ASP A 195 -13.15 -4.96 6.74
C ASP A 195 -14.26 -5.16 7.78
N GLU A 196 -13.88 -5.28 9.05
CA GLU A 196 -14.80 -5.59 10.16
C GLU A 196 -15.91 -4.53 10.29
N LYS A 197 -15.60 -3.25 10.08
CA LYS A 197 -16.57 -2.16 10.22
C LYS A 197 -17.57 -2.18 9.07
N VAL A 198 -17.11 -2.40 7.84
CA VAL A 198 -18.00 -2.55 6.68
C VAL A 198 -18.91 -3.77 6.85
N PHE A 199 -18.35 -4.90 7.26
CA PHE A 199 -19.11 -6.14 7.44
C PHE A 199 -20.11 -6.11 8.60
N SER A 200 -19.95 -5.17 9.55
CA SER A 200 -20.95 -4.91 10.59
C SER A 200 -22.26 -4.30 10.05
N LEU A 201 -22.24 -3.70 8.85
CA LEU A 201 -23.45 -3.19 8.19
C LEU A 201 -24.20 -4.32 7.48
N HIS A 202 -25.48 -4.14 7.17
CA HIS A 202 -26.36 -5.20 6.65
C HIS A 202 -26.76 -4.90 5.20
N CYS A 203 -25.81 -5.14 4.28
CA CYS A 203 -26.01 -4.97 2.83
C CYS A 203 -25.53 -6.22 2.11
N GLU A 204 -26.48 -7.05 1.71
CA GLU A 204 -26.21 -8.31 1.01
C GLU A 204 -26.35 -8.14 -0.50
N MET A 205 -25.72 -9.03 -1.26
CA MET A 205 -25.84 -9.04 -2.71
C MET A 205 -27.32 -9.17 -3.14
N PRO A 206 -27.79 -8.36 -4.12
CA PRO A 206 -29.16 -8.43 -4.64
C PRO A 206 -29.49 -9.77 -5.31
#